data_AF-A0A453CII0-F1
#
_entry.id   AF-A0A453CII0-F1
#
_cell.length_a   1.000
_cell.length_b   1.000
_cell.length_c   1.000
_cell.angle_alpha   90.00
_cell.angle_beta   90.00
_cell.angle_gamma   90.00
#
_symmetry.space_group_name_H-M   'P 1'
#
loop_
_entity.id
_entity.type
_entity.pdbx_description
1 polymer ?
#
loop_
_entity_poly.entity_id
_entity_poly.type
_entity_poly.pdbx_seq_one_letter_code
_entity_poly.pdbx_strand_id
1 'polypeptide(L)'
;FFGDYPREMREMLSSNLPKFTSEEKRLLQNKADFIGVNHYTAIYAKDCISSPCDIKTYEGNAMVQAVGERDGVAIGRPTAFHGYYDVPEGMELIVRYVNQRYKNTPVYITENG
;
A
#
# COMPACT_ATOMS: atom_id res chain seq x y z
N PHE A 1 -3.64 4.15 17.27
CA PHE A 1 -3.12 4.35 15.90
C PHE A 1 -1.84 5.18 15.99
N PHE A 2 -1.02 5.28 14.94
CA PHE A 2 0.31 5.90 15.06
C PHE A 2 0.30 7.44 14.97
N GLY A 3 -0.78 8.04 14.48
CA GLY A 3 -0.98 9.50 14.52
C GLY A 3 -0.09 10.33 13.60
N ASP A 4 0.61 9.69 12.65
CA ASP A 4 1.50 10.34 11.71
C ASP A 4 1.69 9.42 10.49
N TYR A 5 2.30 9.94 9.43
CA TYR A 5 2.69 9.16 8.26
C TYR A 5 3.72 8.06 8.62
N PRO A 6 3.86 7.01 7.80
CA PRO A 6 5.03 6.13 7.84
C PRO A 6 6.33 6.92 7.75
N ARG A 7 7.40 6.39 8.35
CA ARG A 7 8.70 7.06 8.40
C ARG A 7 9.27 7.25 6.99
N GLU A 8 9.14 6.21 6.19
CA GLU A 8 9.61 6.11 4.81
C GLU A 8 8.97 7.21 3.95
N MET A 9 7.66 7.43 4.10
CA MET A 9 6.97 8.52 3.38
C MET A 9 7.53 9.91 3.73
N ARG A 10 7.85 10.15 5.02
CA ARG A 10 8.44 11.44 5.42
C ARG A 10 9.84 11.63 4.85
N GLU A 11 10.64 10.57 4.83
CA GLU A 11 12.02 10.61 4.30
C GLU A 11 12.03 10.79 2.78
N MET A 12 11.16 10.09 2.06
CA MET A 12 11.13 10.11 0.59
C MET A 12 10.46 11.37 0.03
N LEU A 13 9.35 11.83 0.64
CA LEU A 13 8.58 12.95 0.11
C LEU A 13 9.02 14.30 0.68
N SER A 14 9.64 14.30 1.87
CA SER A 14 10.21 15.49 2.49
C SER A 14 9.26 16.71 2.45
N SER A 15 9.64 17.80 1.77
CA SER A 15 8.85 19.03 1.65
C SER A 15 7.54 18.87 0.88
N ASN A 16 7.38 17.80 0.08
CA ASN A 16 6.15 17.52 -0.65
C ASN A 16 5.08 16.87 0.23
N LEU A 17 5.41 16.45 1.46
CA LEU A 17 4.45 15.87 2.40
C LEU A 17 4.10 16.88 3.50
N PRO A 18 2.84 17.31 3.61
CA PRO A 18 2.38 18.17 4.70
C PRO A 18 2.69 17.54 6.06
N LYS A 19 3.02 18.37 7.05
CA LYS A 19 3.28 17.92 8.42
C LYS A 19 2.06 18.17 9.28
N PHE A 20 1.64 17.16 10.02
CA PHE A 20 0.64 17.33 11.06
C PHE A 20 1.20 18.17 12.22
N THR A 21 0.40 19.12 12.68
CA THR A 21 0.58 19.80 13.97
C THR A 21 0.43 18.83 15.12
N SER A 22 0.92 19.20 16.31
CA SER A 22 0.78 18.35 17.51
C SER A 22 -0.67 18.01 17.84
N GLU A 23 -1.61 18.92 17.58
CA GLU A 23 -3.03 18.70 17.84
C GLU A 23 -3.64 17.69 16.86
N GLU A 24 -3.33 17.82 15.57
CA GLU A 24 -3.77 16.84 14.55
C GLU A 24 -3.22 15.45 14.81
N LYS A 25 -1.94 15.35 15.21
CA LYS A 25 -1.36 14.04 15.58
C LYS A 25 -2.11 13.39 16.72
N ARG A 26 -2.51 14.17 17.75
CA ARG A 26 -3.30 13.69 18.88
C ARG A 26 -4.67 13.18 18.42
N LEU A 27 -5.34 13.90 17.52
CA LEU A 27 -6.62 13.47 16.94
C LEU A 27 -6.49 12.16 16.16
N LEU A 28 -5.41 11.98 15.40
CA LEU A 28 -5.16 10.79 14.58
C LEU A 28 -4.66 9.57 15.36
N GLN A 29 -4.26 9.74 16.62
CA GLN A 29 -3.87 8.61 17.48
C GLN A 29 -5.08 7.80 17.97
N ASN A 30 -6.27 8.40 17.94
CA ASN A 30 -7.53 7.75 18.27
C ASN A 30 -7.69 6.47 17.44
N LYS A 31 -8.16 5.42 18.10
CA LYS A 31 -8.36 4.13 17.47
C LYS A 31 -9.61 4.19 16.58
N ALA A 32 -9.51 3.70 15.34
CA ALA A 32 -10.68 3.50 14.51
C ALA A 32 -11.57 2.39 15.08
N ASP A 33 -12.88 2.49 14.88
CA ASP A 33 -13.84 1.47 15.29
C ASP A 33 -13.71 0.18 14.45
N PHE A 34 -13.32 0.33 13.18
CA PHE A 34 -12.99 -0.75 12.26
C PHE A 34 -12.06 -0.27 11.13
N ILE A 35 -11.51 -1.20 10.37
CA ILE A 35 -10.75 -0.96 9.14
C ILE A 35 -11.46 -1.66 7.98
N GLY A 36 -11.84 -0.90 6.96
CA GLY A 36 -12.28 -1.42 5.67
C GLY A 36 -11.08 -1.63 4.75
N VAL A 37 -11.01 -2.78 4.09
CA VAL A 37 -9.98 -3.10 3.10
C VAL A 37 -10.67 -3.34 1.75
N ASN A 38 -10.29 -2.53 0.77
CA ASN A 38 -10.62 -2.75 -0.63
C ASN A 38 -9.42 -3.44 -1.28
N HIS A 39 -9.59 -4.68 -1.72
CA HIS A 39 -8.49 -5.46 -2.29
C HIS A 39 -8.95 -6.15 -3.58
N TYR A 40 -8.32 -5.80 -4.68
CA TYR A 40 -8.68 -6.28 -6.02
C TYR A 40 -7.56 -7.09 -6.69
N THR A 41 -6.30 -6.76 -6.42
CA THR A 41 -5.14 -7.38 -7.08
C THR A 41 -3.91 -7.28 -6.17
N ALA A 42 -2.89 -8.08 -6.50
CA ALA A 42 -1.52 -7.83 -6.08
C ALA A 42 -0.64 -7.61 -7.31
N ILE A 43 0.51 -6.96 -7.12
CA ILE A 43 1.50 -6.65 -8.16
C ILE A 43 2.90 -6.82 -7.58
N TYR A 44 3.89 -7.05 -8.44
CA TYR A 44 5.28 -6.96 -8.01
C TYR A 44 5.70 -5.50 -7.88
N ALA A 45 6.49 -5.22 -6.85
CA ALA A 45 7.15 -3.95 -6.63
C ALA A 45 8.61 -4.07 -7.07
N LYS A 46 8.99 -3.40 -8.16
CA LYS A 46 10.39 -3.30 -8.59
C LYS A 46 11.06 -2.13 -7.89
N ASP A 47 12.21 -2.39 -7.25
CA ASP A 47 13.03 -1.34 -6.63
C ASP A 47 13.58 -0.39 -7.70
N CYS A 48 13.36 0.91 -7.50
CA CYS A 48 13.92 1.96 -8.34
C CYS A 48 14.88 2.88 -7.59
N ILE A 49 15.20 2.56 -6.32
CA ILE A 49 16.24 3.23 -5.53
C ILE A 49 17.61 2.73 -5.98
N SER A 50 17.80 1.41 -6.04
CA SER A 50 19.09 0.79 -6.41
C SER A 50 19.17 0.47 -7.91
N SER A 51 18.02 0.36 -8.59
CA SER A 51 17.92 0.03 -10.02
C SER A 51 17.06 1.05 -10.75
N PRO A 52 17.64 2.14 -11.29
CA PRO A 52 16.87 3.25 -11.84
C PRO A 52 15.82 2.81 -12.86
N CYS A 53 14.61 3.33 -12.69
CA CYS A 53 13.45 3.10 -13.55
C CYS A 53 13.04 4.39 -14.25
N ASP A 54 12.47 4.32 -15.45
CA ASP A 54 11.83 5.49 -16.10
C ASP A 54 10.42 5.70 -15.51
N ILE A 55 10.34 6.33 -14.33
CA ILE A 55 9.07 6.55 -13.63
C ILE A 55 8.52 7.95 -13.95
N LYS A 56 7.35 8.01 -14.58
CA LYS A 56 6.66 9.26 -14.95
C LYS A 56 5.33 9.48 -14.22
N THR A 57 4.99 8.60 -13.29
CA THR A 57 3.70 8.56 -12.59
C THR A 57 3.89 8.76 -11.08
N TYR A 58 2.79 8.73 -10.33
CA TYR A 58 2.80 8.86 -8.87
C TYR A 58 3.68 7.81 -8.17
N GLU A 59 4.03 6.71 -8.83
CA GLU A 59 4.94 5.68 -8.31
C GLU A 59 6.34 6.22 -8.02
N GLY A 60 6.73 7.33 -8.67
CA GLY A 60 8.00 8.01 -8.44
C GLY A 60 8.12 8.56 -7.01
N ASN A 61 7.00 8.90 -6.38
CA ASN A 61 6.93 9.31 -4.98
C ASN A 61 7.36 8.19 -4.02
N ALA A 62 7.22 6.93 -4.45
CA ALA A 62 7.59 5.75 -3.68
C ALA A 62 8.83 5.04 -4.23
N MET A 63 9.52 5.62 -5.23
CA MET A 63 10.72 5.04 -5.88
C MET A 63 10.55 3.56 -6.23
N VAL A 64 9.37 3.21 -6.74
CA VAL A 64 8.97 1.86 -7.11
C VAL A 64 8.40 1.87 -8.51
N GLN A 65 8.48 0.76 -9.21
CA GLN A 65 7.73 0.52 -10.44
C GLN A 65 6.80 -0.68 -10.23
N ALA A 66 5.50 -0.49 -10.48
CA ALA A 66 4.53 -1.58 -10.46
C ALA A 66 4.71 -2.45 -11.71
N VAL A 67 4.92 -3.75 -11.51
CA VAL A 67 5.06 -4.70 -12.63
C VAL A 67 4.20 -5.94 -12.41
N GLY A 68 3.56 -6.42 -13.47
CA GLY A 68 2.76 -7.64 -13.45
C GLY A 68 3.58 -8.93 -13.62
N GLU A 69 4.86 -8.81 -13.97
CA GLU A 69 5.75 -9.91 -14.25
C GLU A 69 7.11 -9.66 -13.60
N ARG A 70 7.72 -10.71 -13.05
CA ARG A 70 9.09 -10.71 -12.54
C ARG A 70 9.82 -11.92 -13.09
N ASP A 71 10.90 -11.68 -13.84
CA ASP A 71 11.75 -12.73 -14.42
C ASP A 71 10.99 -13.76 -15.27
N GLY A 72 10.04 -13.29 -16.10
CA GLY A 72 9.19 -14.16 -16.93
C GLY A 72 8.02 -14.81 -16.18
N VAL A 73 7.86 -14.53 -14.88
CA VAL A 73 6.79 -15.08 -14.06
C VAL A 73 5.74 -14.02 -13.78
N ALA A 74 4.52 -14.21 -14.28
CA ALA A 74 3.38 -13.35 -13.99
C ALA A 74 2.96 -13.46 -12.51
N ILE A 75 2.53 -12.35 -11.91
CA ILE A 75 2.05 -12.31 -10.52
C ILE A 75 0.77 -13.13 -10.32
N GLY A 76 -0.06 -13.23 -11.37
CA GLY A 76 -1.33 -13.95 -11.37
C GLY A 76 -1.95 -13.98 -12.75
N ARG A 77 -3.18 -14.49 -12.85
CA ARG A 77 -3.93 -14.52 -14.11
C ARG A 77 -4.42 -13.11 -14.45
N PRO A 78 -4.22 -12.59 -15.68
CA PRO A 78 -4.73 -11.28 -16.04
C PRO A 78 -6.27 -11.26 -16.07
N THR A 79 -6.85 -10.14 -15.65
CA THR A 79 -8.29 -9.87 -15.75
C THR A 79 -8.63 -9.09 -17.01
N ALA A 80 -9.92 -8.76 -17.22
CA ALA A 80 -10.34 -7.87 -18.28
C ALA A 80 -9.85 -6.41 -18.09
N PHE A 81 -9.43 -6.04 -16.88
CA PHE A 81 -8.94 -4.71 -16.58
C PHE A 81 -7.40 -4.69 -16.59
N HIS A 82 -6.81 -3.88 -17.46
CA HIS A 82 -5.36 -3.84 -17.64
C HIS A 82 -4.63 -3.48 -16.35
N GLY A 83 -3.61 -4.28 -16.00
CA GLY A 83 -2.82 -4.11 -14.78
C GLY A 83 -3.39 -4.80 -13.53
N TYR A 84 -4.55 -5.45 -13.64
CA TYR A 84 -5.17 -6.21 -12.55
C TYR A 84 -5.08 -7.71 -12.83
N TYR A 85 -4.72 -8.45 -11.79
CA TYR A 85 -4.45 -9.87 -11.82
C TYR A 85 -5.21 -10.58 -10.70
N ASP A 86 -5.70 -11.78 -10.98
CA ASP A 86 -6.26 -12.68 -9.97
C ASP A 86 -5.11 -13.23 -9.12
N VAL A 87 -4.98 -12.71 -7.89
CA VAL A 87 -3.95 -13.12 -6.91
C VAL A 87 -4.61 -13.38 -5.54
N PRO A 88 -5.36 -14.49 -5.38
CA PRO A 88 -6.15 -14.75 -4.18
C PRO A 88 -5.31 -14.82 -2.90
N GLU A 89 -4.05 -15.27 -2.98
CA GLU A 89 -3.12 -15.31 -1.85
C GLU A 89 -2.81 -13.91 -1.30
N GLY A 90 -2.92 -12.87 -2.12
CA GLY A 90 -2.76 -11.47 -1.71
C GLY A 90 -3.76 -11.05 -0.64
N MET A 91 -4.98 -11.61 -0.67
CA MET A 91 -6.03 -11.30 0.28
C MET A 91 -5.66 -11.75 1.70
N GLU A 92 -5.15 -12.98 1.86
CA GLU A 92 -4.72 -13.46 3.18
C GLU A 92 -3.60 -12.59 3.73
N LEU A 93 -2.62 -12.26 2.89
CA LEU A 93 -1.46 -11.46 3.27
C LEU A 93 -1.86 -10.06 3.75
N ILE A 94 -2.75 -9.36 3.04
CA ILE A 94 -3.17 -8.01 3.43
C ILE A 94 -4.00 -8.04 4.73
N VAL A 95 -4.93 -8.99 4.88
CA VAL A 95 -5.74 -9.13 6.10
C VAL A 95 -4.84 -9.40 7.30
N ARG A 96 -3.88 -10.33 7.16
CA ARG A 96 -2.92 -10.64 8.23
C ARG A 96 -2.06 -9.44 8.58
N TYR A 97 -1.53 -8.73 7.59
CA TYR A 97 -0.72 -7.53 7.80
C TYR A 97 -1.49 -6.44 8.56
N VAL A 98 -2.70 -6.10 8.11
CA VAL A 98 -3.53 -5.07 8.74
C VAL A 98 -3.88 -5.46 10.17
N ASN A 99 -4.29 -6.71 10.40
CA ASN A 99 -4.65 -7.21 11.73
C ASN A 99 -3.44 -7.20 12.70
N GLN A 100 -2.26 -7.58 12.22
CA GLN A 100 -1.04 -7.56 13.04
C GLN A 100 -0.57 -6.14 13.37
N ARG A 101 -0.70 -5.21 12.42
CA ARG A 101 -0.24 -3.83 12.57
C ARG A 101 -1.20 -2.98 13.40
N TYR A 102 -2.50 -3.14 13.20
CA TYR A 102 -3.56 -2.38 13.87
C TYR A 102 -4.35 -3.26 14.85
N LYS A 103 -3.62 -3.89 15.78
CA LYS A 103 -4.14 -4.88 16.73
C LYS A 103 -5.46 -4.48 17.37
N ASN A 104 -6.31 -5.48 17.60
CA ASN A 104 -7.62 -5.35 18.23
C ASN A 104 -8.60 -4.43 17.47
N THR A 105 -8.37 -4.17 16.19
CA THR A 105 -9.30 -3.39 15.34
C THR A 105 -9.99 -4.34 14.38
N PRO A 106 -11.34 -4.45 14.38
CA PRO A 106 -12.07 -5.26 13.42
C PRO A 106 -11.70 -4.90 11.98
N VAL A 107 -11.50 -5.91 11.13
CA VAL A 107 -11.17 -5.75 9.71
C VAL A 107 -12.30 -6.33 8.86
N TYR A 108 -12.76 -5.57 7.88
CA TYR A 108 -13.78 -5.98 6.92
C TYR A 108 -13.22 -5.84 5.51
N ILE A 109 -13.47 -6.84 4.65
CA ILE A 109 -13.31 -6.65 3.21
C ILE A 109 -14.52 -5.87 2.73
N THR A 110 -14.31 -4.64 2.31
CA THR A 110 -15.38 -3.73 1.88
C THR A 110 -15.58 -3.77 0.38
N GLU A 111 -14.55 -4.09 -0.40
CA GLU A 111 -14.64 -4.27 -1.84
C GLU A 111 -13.65 -5.35 -2.33
N ASN A 112 -14.12 -6.21 -3.24
CA ASN A 112 -13.36 -7.22 -3.99
C ASN A 112 -14.18 -7.63 -5.23
N GLY A 113 -13.55 -7.65 -6.41
CA GLY A 113 -14.21 -8.01 -7.67
C GLY A 113 -13.43 -7.62 -8.91
#